data_AF-D4GQ70-F1
#
_entry.id   AF-D4GQ70-F1
#
_cell.length_a   1.000
_cell.length_b   1.000
_cell.length_c   1.000
_cell.angle_alpha   90.00
_cell.angle_beta   90.00
_cell.angle_gamma   90.00
#
_symmetry.space_group_name_H-M   'P 1'
#
loop_
_entity.id
_entity.type
_entity.pdbx_description
1 polymer ?
#
loop_
_entity_poly.entity_id
_entity_poly.type
_entity_poly.pdbx_seq_one_letter_code
_entity_poly.pdbx_strand_id
1 'polypeptide(L)'
;MPGRLTTWRGDAASGLVVLAPLLVIAYVVIWIYSVLASFPVLNAVQLPIVRVAIVLAGFAGLVLVTGSLMRTTTGTIVEATLDTLVNRIPGLRIVYNASKMGIETVVDGTDHLRTPVRVETWPGMYMTGFKTGNRASDGRDVVFIPTAPNITTGFVVELETEDVTELDESTEDALIRIISCGFGEAPQPDAPNEDDRSSNAPPPTTTD
;
A
#
# COMPACT_ATOMS: atom_id res chain seq x y z
N MET A 1 3.80 7.55 49.16
CA MET A 1 4.12 7.86 47.75
C MET A 1 5.19 6.90 47.27
N PRO A 2 4.91 5.92 46.38
CA PRO A 2 5.94 5.14 45.70
C PRO A 2 6.10 5.59 44.23
N GLY A 3 7.33 5.43 43.72
CA GLY A 3 7.87 6.14 42.56
C GLY A 3 7.59 5.53 41.19
N ARG A 4 7.45 6.42 40.21
CA ARG A 4 7.49 6.18 38.75
C ARG A 4 8.94 5.90 38.33
N LEU A 5 9.29 4.65 38.02
CA LEU A 5 10.62 4.29 37.48
C LEU A 5 10.55 3.36 36.26
N THR A 6 9.53 3.50 35.41
CA THR A 6 9.40 2.70 34.18
C THR A 6 9.04 3.52 32.92
N THR A 7 9.38 4.81 32.86
CA THR A 7 9.07 5.67 31.69
C THR A 7 10.17 5.67 30.63
N TRP A 8 11.45 5.66 31.01
CA TRP A 8 12.55 5.89 30.05
C TRP A 8 12.72 4.79 28.98
N ARG A 9 12.41 3.53 29.31
CA ARG A 9 12.48 2.41 28.33
C ARG A 9 11.33 2.46 27.32
N GLY A 10 10.16 2.94 27.73
CA GLY A 10 9.02 3.17 26.84
C GLY A 10 9.25 4.38 25.93
N ASP A 11 9.81 5.46 26.49
CA ASP A 11 10.14 6.68 25.74
C ASP A 11 11.26 6.44 24.71
N ALA A 12 12.30 5.66 25.07
CA ALA A 12 13.36 5.27 24.14
C ALA A 12 12.88 4.31 23.05
N ALA A 13 11.99 3.36 23.37
CA ALA A 13 11.39 2.46 22.38
C ALA A 13 10.49 3.23 21.40
N SER A 14 9.69 4.18 21.90
CA SER A 14 8.85 5.05 21.07
C SER A 14 9.70 5.93 20.14
N GLY A 15 10.78 6.54 20.65
CA GLY A 15 11.73 7.29 19.83
C GLY A 15 12.40 6.44 18.76
N LEU A 16 12.76 5.18 19.10
CA LEU A 16 13.35 4.25 18.14
C LEU A 16 12.35 3.82 17.06
N VAL A 17 11.07 3.63 17.40
CA VAL A 17 10.02 3.28 16.43
C VAL A 17 9.84 4.38 15.38
N VAL A 18 9.97 5.65 15.77
CA VAL A 18 9.90 6.79 14.85
C VAL A 18 11.21 6.97 14.06
N LEU A 19 12.37 6.77 14.70
CA LEU A 19 13.67 6.97 14.07
C LEU A 19 14.10 5.83 13.16
N ALA A 20 13.71 4.59 13.46
CA ALA A 20 14.07 3.41 12.68
C ALA A 20 13.73 3.54 11.18
N PRO A 21 12.49 3.91 10.77
CA PRO A 21 12.18 4.07 9.35
C PRO A 21 12.99 5.20 8.71
N LEU A 22 13.22 6.32 9.42
CA LEU A 22 14.04 7.42 8.92
C LEU A 22 15.50 7.00 8.70
N LEU A 23 16.07 6.22 9.62
CA LEU A 23 17.42 5.68 9.49
C LEU A 23 17.54 4.67 8.35
N VAL A 24 16.52 3.83 8.15
CA VAL A 24 16.49 2.88 7.02
C VAL A 24 16.45 3.65 5.69
N ILE A 25 15.60 4.67 5.57
CA ILE A 25 15.53 5.52 4.38
C ILE A 25 16.89 6.20 4.13
N ALA A 26 17.48 6.81 5.17
CA ALA A 26 18.80 7.45 5.06
C ALA A 26 19.89 6.46 4.64
N TYR A 27 19.90 5.26 5.21
CA TYR A 27 20.85 4.20 4.85
C TYR A 27 20.72 3.79 3.39
N VAL A 28 19.51 3.55 2.90
CA VAL A 28 19.26 3.19 1.49
C VAL A 28 19.72 4.31 0.55
N VAL A 29 19.43 5.56 0.88
CA VAL A 29 19.86 6.72 0.08
C VAL A 29 21.40 6.82 0.03
N ILE A 30 22.06 6.66 1.17
CA ILE A 30 23.53 6.68 1.25
C ILE A 30 24.13 5.50 0.48
N TRP A 31 23.54 4.31 0.59
CA TRP A 31 23.99 3.13 -0.15
C TRP A 31 23.88 3.34 -1.66
N ILE A 32 22.71 3.78 -2.16
CA ILE A 32 22.51 4.11 -3.58
C ILE A 32 23.52 5.17 -4.03
N TYR A 33 23.68 6.25 -3.26
CA TYR A 33 24.65 7.30 -3.56
C TYR A 33 26.08 6.74 -3.65
N SER A 34 26.50 5.87 -2.73
CA SER A 34 27.85 5.30 -2.72
C SER A 34 28.11 4.37 -3.91
N VAL A 35 27.14 3.51 -4.27
CA VAL A 35 27.22 2.65 -5.45
C VAL A 35 27.33 3.50 -6.71
N LEU A 36 26.54 4.56 -6.83
CA LEU A 36 26.55 5.37 -8.03
C LEU A 36 27.75 6.34 -8.08
N ALA A 37 28.19 6.91 -6.96
CA ALA A 37 29.38 7.76 -6.89
C ALA A 37 30.67 7.04 -7.29
N SER A 38 30.67 5.70 -7.29
CA SER A 38 31.79 4.88 -7.79
C SER A 38 31.96 4.93 -9.31
N PHE A 39 30.97 5.43 -10.07
CA PHE A 39 31.10 5.57 -11.52
C PHE A 39 32.00 6.77 -11.91
N PRO A 40 33.00 6.58 -12.79
CA PRO A 40 33.99 7.61 -13.14
C PRO A 40 33.39 8.89 -13.71
N VAL A 41 32.26 8.78 -14.42
CA VAL A 41 31.52 9.87 -15.07
C VAL A 41 31.08 10.94 -14.06
N LEU A 42 30.84 10.55 -12.80
CA LEU A 42 30.33 11.44 -11.76
C LEU A 42 31.44 12.19 -11.00
N ASN A 43 32.72 11.83 -11.20
CA ASN A 43 33.85 12.52 -10.56
C ASN A 43 34.16 13.88 -11.21
N ALA A 44 33.71 14.11 -12.45
CA ALA A 44 33.85 15.40 -13.13
C ALA A 44 32.80 16.43 -12.69
N VAL A 45 31.75 16.00 -11.98
CA VAL A 45 30.62 16.85 -11.56
C VAL A 45 30.82 17.26 -10.10
N GLN A 46 31.24 18.51 -9.89
CA GLN A 46 31.58 19.03 -8.55
C GLN A 46 30.34 19.47 -7.74
N LEU A 47 29.21 19.77 -8.41
CA LEU A 47 27.98 20.19 -7.73
C LEU A 47 27.21 18.96 -7.23
N PRO A 48 27.02 18.80 -5.90
CA PRO A 48 26.37 17.61 -5.34
C PRO A 48 24.94 17.40 -5.85
N ILE A 49 24.18 18.48 -6.01
CA ILE A 49 22.78 18.40 -6.46
C ILE A 49 22.66 17.93 -7.90
N VAL A 50 23.57 18.36 -8.77
CA VAL A 50 23.65 17.93 -10.17
C VAL A 50 24.08 16.46 -10.23
N ARG A 51 25.01 16.04 -9.37
CA ARG A 51 25.42 14.64 -9.24
C ARG A 51 24.24 13.75 -8.87
N VAL A 52 23.45 14.13 -7.86
CA VAL A 52 22.23 13.40 -7.47
C VAL A 52 21.21 13.35 -8.61
N ALA A 53 21.00 14.47 -9.32
CA ALA A 53 20.07 14.50 -10.46
C ALA A 53 20.49 13.55 -11.59
N ILE A 54 21.79 13.51 -11.94
CA ILE A 54 22.33 12.59 -12.96
C ILE A 54 22.17 11.14 -12.52
N VAL A 55 22.43 10.86 -11.24
CA VAL A 55 22.26 9.54 -10.62
C VAL A 55 20.81 9.07 -10.73
N LEU A 56 19.86 9.91 -10.33
CA LEU A 56 18.42 9.60 -10.42
C LEU A 56 17.97 9.44 -11.86
N ALA A 57 18.42 10.30 -12.78
CA ALA A 57 18.09 10.20 -14.19
C ALA A 57 18.68 8.93 -14.83
N GLY A 58 19.92 8.57 -14.47
CA GLY A 58 20.56 7.35 -14.94
C GLY A 58 19.87 6.09 -14.40
N PHE A 59 19.48 6.09 -13.13
CA PHE A 59 18.69 5.01 -12.53
C PHE A 59 17.32 4.88 -13.19
N ALA A 60 16.60 5.99 -13.36
CA ALA A 60 15.31 6.01 -14.05
C ALA A 60 15.45 5.50 -15.51
N GLY A 61 16.48 5.95 -16.22
CA GLY A 61 16.79 5.46 -17.56
C GLY A 61 17.07 3.96 -17.59
N LEU A 62 17.87 3.44 -16.65
CA LEU A 62 18.14 2.01 -16.51
C LEU A 62 16.84 1.22 -16.24
N VAL A 63 15.99 1.70 -15.33
CA VAL A 63 14.69 1.09 -15.02
C VAL A 63 13.80 1.07 -16.26
N LEU A 64 13.70 2.17 -17.01
CA LEU A 64 12.91 2.25 -18.23
C LEU A 64 13.44 1.31 -19.33
N VAL A 65 14.76 1.26 -19.53
CA VAL A 65 15.38 0.36 -20.50
C VAL A 65 15.13 -1.09 -20.09
N THR A 66 15.34 -1.44 -18.83
CA THR A 66 15.10 -2.79 -18.31
C THR A 66 13.63 -3.18 -18.42
N GLY A 67 12.71 -2.28 -18.05
CA GLY A 67 11.27 -2.51 -18.17
C GLY A 67 10.81 -2.68 -19.61
N SER A 68 11.34 -1.89 -20.54
CA SER A 68 11.04 -2.05 -21.97
C SER A 68 11.58 -3.35 -22.54
N LEU A 69 12.78 -3.79 -22.10
CA LEU A 69 13.35 -5.08 -22.46
C LEU A 69 12.50 -6.24 -21.92
N MET A 70 12.01 -6.13 -20.68
CA MET A 70 11.15 -7.15 -20.07
C MET A 70 9.81 -7.35 -20.82
N ARG A 71 9.32 -6.33 -21.54
CA ARG A 71 8.13 -6.45 -22.40
C ARG A 71 8.37 -7.19 -23.73
N THR A 72 9.63 -7.48 -24.07
CA THR A 72 9.97 -8.20 -25.31
C THR A 72 10.08 -9.71 -25.06
N THR A 73 10.04 -10.51 -26.13
CA THR A 73 10.27 -11.97 -26.05
C THR A 73 11.60 -12.32 -25.37
N THR A 74 12.64 -11.50 -25.56
CA THR A 74 13.93 -11.65 -24.89
C THR A 74 13.79 -11.48 -23.38
N GLY A 75 12.94 -10.56 -22.94
CA GLY A 75 12.59 -10.33 -21.53
C GLY A 75 12.05 -11.58 -20.86
N THR A 76 11.03 -12.21 -21.48
CA THR A 76 10.42 -13.44 -20.98
C THR A 76 11.44 -14.59 -20.86
N ILE A 77 12.39 -14.69 -21.81
CA ILE A 77 13.45 -15.71 -21.78
C ILE A 77 14.44 -15.44 -20.64
N VAL A 78 14.85 -14.18 -20.47
CA VAL A 78 15.78 -13.77 -19.39
C VAL A 78 15.15 -14.01 -18.03
N GLU A 79 13.88 -13.65 -17.87
CA GLU A 79 13.11 -13.87 -16.64
C GLU A 79 13.02 -15.35 -16.29
N ALA A 80 12.62 -16.20 -17.24
CA ALA A 80 12.54 -17.65 -17.04
C ALA A 80 13.90 -18.28 -16.68
N THR A 81 14.98 -17.75 -17.26
CA THR A 81 16.34 -18.19 -16.94
C THR A 81 16.73 -17.80 -15.52
N LEU A 82 16.41 -16.57 -15.11
CA LEU A 82 16.69 -16.07 -13.76
C LEU A 82 15.91 -16.85 -12.70
N ASP A 83 14.61 -17.08 -12.94
CA ASP A 83 13.76 -17.93 -12.10
C ASP A 83 14.37 -19.32 -11.93
N THR A 84 14.82 -19.94 -13.02
CA THR A 84 15.42 -21.27 -13.00
C THR A 84 16.71 -21.30 -12.17
N LEU A 85 17.57 -20.28 -12.33
CA LEU A 85 18.83 -20.16 -11.60
C LEU A 85 18.59 -19.98 -10.09
N VAL A 86 17.70 -19.05 -9.72
CA VAL A 86 17.42 -18.75 -8.31
C VAL A 86 16.71 -19.92 -7.62
N ASN A 87 15.79 -20.60 -8.32
CA ASN A 87 15.08 -21.77 -7.79
C ASN A 87 15.99 -22.97 -7.52
N ARG A 88 17.20 -22.99 -8.09
CA ARG A 88 18.21 -24.03 -7.85
C ARG A 88 18.92 -23.88 -6.51
N ILE A 89 18.86 -22.70 -5.89
CA ILE A 89 19.51 -22.41 -4.61
C ILE A 89 18.49 -22.60 -3.46
N PRO A 90 18.67 -23.60 -2.58
CA PRO A 90 17.81 -23.79 -1.42
C PRO A 90 17.82 -22.54 -0.52
N GLY A 91 16.66 -22.16 0.02
CA GLY A 91 16.51 -20.94 0.84
C GLY A 91 16.28 -19.67 0.01
N LEU A 92 17.17 -19.35 -0.93
CA LEU A 92 17.04 -18.15 -1.78
C LEU A 92 15.75 -18.17 -2.62
N ARG A 93 15.38 -19.35 -3.12
CA ARG A 93 14.11 -19.54 -3.83
C ARG A 93 12.87 -19.12 -3.05
N ILE A 94 12.87 -19.27 -1.72
CA ILE A 94 11.71 -18.93 -0.89
C ILE A 94 11.54 -17.42 -0.84
N VAL A 95 12.63 -16.70 -0.59
CA VAL A 95 12.64 -15.23 -0.54
C VAL A 95 12.31 -14.66 -1.92
N TYR A 96 12.96 -15.17 -2.96
CA TYR A 96 12.74 -14.71 -4.33
C TYR A 96 11.29 -14.91 -4.79
N ASN A 97 10.73 -16.12 -4.61
CA ASN A 97 9.37 -16.40 -5.04
C ASN A 97 8.33 -15.61 -4.24
N ALA A 98 8.54 -15.41 -2.92
CA ALA A 98 7.65 -14.58 -2.12
C ALA A 98 7.72 -13.10 -2.52
N SER A 99 8.91 -12.57 -2.79
CA SER A 99 9.09 -11.20 -3.27
C SER A 99 8.51 -10.99 -4.67
N LYS A 100 8.76 -11.92 -5.58
CA LYS A 100 8.23 -11.90 -6.95
C LYS A 100 6.71 -11.93 -6.93
N MET A 101 6.11 -12.87 -6.20
CA MET A 101 4.66 -12.96 -6.02
C MET A 101 4.06 -11.68 -5.43
N GLY A 102 4.69 -11.10 -4.39
CA GLY A 102 4.23 -9.84 -3.81
C GLY A 102 4.26 -8.68 -4.80
N ILE A 103 5.32 -8.57 -5.61
CA ILE A 103 5.48 -7.52 -6.62
C ILE A 103 4.50 -7.73 -7.78
N GLU A 104 4.37 -8.94 -8.32
CA GLU A 104 3.39 -9.27 -9.37
C GLU A 104 1.97 -9.02 -8.88
N THR A 105 1.64 -9.38 -7.64
CA THR A 105 0.34 -9.10 -7.05
C THR A 105 0.11 -7.59 -6.90
N VAL A 106 1.14 -6.78 -6.62
CA VAL A 106 0.96 -5.32 -6.57
C VAL A 106 0.90 -4.73 -7.96
N VAL A 107 1.75 -5.15 -8.90
CA VAL A 107 1.86 -4.56 -10.25
C VAL A 107 0.70 -4.98 -11.14
N ASP A 108 0.38 -6.27 -11.18
CA ASP A 108 -0.80 -6.77 -11.89
C ASP A 108 -2.07 -6.50 -11.06
N GLY A 109 -2.00 -6.61 -9.73
CA GLY A 109 -3.16 -6.39 -8.88
C GLY A 109 -3.54 -4.92 -8.64
N THR A 110 -2.67 -3.92 -8.79
CA THR A 110 -3.11 -2.50 -8.79
C THR A 110 -3.84 -2.11 -10.06
N ASP A 111 -3.58 -2.79 -11.18
CA ASP A 111 -4.42 -2.67 -12.37
C ASP A 111 -5.75 -3.42 -12.21
N HIS A 112 -5.95 -4.18 -11.13
CA HIS A 112 -7.13 -5.02 -10.93
C HIS A 112 -7.96 -4.64 -9.70
N LEU A 113 -7.34 -4.11 -8.63
CA LEU A 113 -7.93 -3.56 -7.40
C LEU A 113 -8.40 -2.11 -7.58
N ARG A 114 -9.09 -1.84 -8.68
CA ARG A 114 -9.33 -0.46 -9.13
C ARG A 114 -10.38 0.27 -8.29
N THR A 115 -11.30 -0.46 -7.66
CA THR A 115 -12.49 0.15 -7.07
C THR A 115 -12.76 -0.41 -5.68
N PRO A 116 -12.72 0.44 -4.62
CA PRO A 116 -13.20 0.05 -3.31
C PRO A 116 -14.71 -0.24 -3.38
N VAL A 117 -15.11 -1.32 -2.73
CA VAL A 117 -16.52 -1.75 -2.70
C VAL A 117 -16.95 -2.06 -1.29
N ARG A 118 -18.24 -1.89 -1.05
CA ARG A 118 -18.96 -2.32 0.13
C ARG A 118 -19.70 -3.60 -0.18
N VAL A 119 -19.42 -4.64 0.60
CA VAL A 119 -20.07 -5.94 0.51
C VAL A 119 -20.85 -6.20 1.79
N GLU A 120 -22.11 -6.60 1.69
CA GLU A 120 -22.88 -7.08 2.83
C GLU A 120 -22.49 -8.53 3.14
N THR A 121 -21.95 -8.76 4.33
CA THR A 121 -21.43 -10.09 4.73
C THR A 121 -22.40 -10.84 5.65
N TRP A 122 -23.17 -10.08 6.42
CA TRP A 122 -24.30 -10.54 7.21
C TRP A 122 -25.35 -9.42 7.22
N PRO A 123 -26.61 -9.70 7.58
CA PRO A 123 -27.67 -8.70 7.61
C PRO A 123 -27.26 -7.44 8.39
N GLY A 124 -27.13 -6.32 7.67
CA GLY A 124 -26.72 -5.02 8.22
C GLY A 124 -25.23 -4.87 8.57
N MET A 125 -24.38 -5.83 8.21
CA MET A 125 -22.93 -5.77 8.42
C MET A 125 -22.18 -5.71 7.09
N TYR A 126 -21.40 -4.65 6.93
CA TYR A 126 -20.67 -4.36 5.71
C TYR A 126 -19.16 -4.49 5.89
N MET A 127 -18.50 -5.07 4.89
CA MET A 127 -17.04 -5.09 4.79
C MET A 127 -16.59 -4.29 3.57
N THR A 128 -15.42 -3.66 3.71
CA THR A 128 -14.72 -3.04 2.58
C THR A 128 -13.95 -4.13 1.85
N GLY A 129 -14.18 -4.24 0.55
CA GLY A 129 -13.41 -5.08 -0.36
C GLY A 129 -12.93 -4.27 -1.56
N PHE A 130 -12.25 -4.94 -2.47
CA PHE A 130 -11.75 -4.37 -3.71
C PHE A 130 -12.11 -5.32 -4.85
N LYS A 131 -12.77 -4.81 -5.89
CA LYS A 131 -12.98 -5.60 -7.12
C LYS A 131 -11.62 -6.02 -7.67
N THR A 132 -11.48 -7.25 -8.14
CA THR A 132 -10.24 -7.73 -8.78
C THR A 132 -10.29 -7.60 -10.31
N GLY A 133 -11.38 -7.08 -10.88
CA GLY A 133 -11.60 -7.05 -12.33
C GLY A 133 -11.82 -8.42 -12.97
N ASN A 134 -11.67 -9.52 -12.23
CA ASN A 134 -11.97 -10.88 -12.69
C ASN A 134 -13.44 -11.22 -12.45
N ARG A 135 -13.97 -12.12 -13.29
CA ARG A 135 -15.29 -12.74 -13.11
C ARG A 135 -15.16 -14.24 -13.03
N ALA A 136 -15.98 -14.84 -12.18
CA ALA A 136 -16.15 -16.27 -12.11
C ALA A 136 -16.80 -16.81 -13.39
N SER A 137 -16.75 -18.12 -13.61
CA SER A 137 -17.30 -18.76 -14.80
C SER A 137 -18.81 -18.56 -14.98
N ASP A 138 -19.53 -18.29 -13.90
CA ASP A 138 -20.96 -18.01 -13.88
C ASP A 138 -21.29 -16.51 -13.95
N GLY A 139 -20.28 -15.64 -14.10
CA GLY A 139 -20.45 -14.20 -14.27
C GLY A 139 -20.43 -13.39 -12.97
N ARG A 140 -20.25 -14.01 -11.81
CA ARG A 140 -20.08 -13.31 -10.52
C ARG A 140 -18.80 -12.49 -10.49
N ASP A 141 -18.83 -11.35 -9.79
CA ASP A 141 -17.67 -10.50 -9.60
C ASP A 141 -16.75 -11.10 -8.53
N VAL A 142 -15.44 -11.16 -8.81
CA VAL A 142 -14.44 -11.63 -7.86
C VAL A 142 -13.94 -10.45 -7.04
N VAL A 143 -14.22 -10.46 -5.74
CA VAL A 143 -13.88 -9.40 -4.78
C VAL A 143 -12.88 -9.91 -3.75
N PHE A 144 -11.83 -9.13 -3.49
CA PHE A 144 -10.90 -9.37 -2.40
C PHE A 144 -11.31 -8.55 -1.17
N ILE A 145 -11.49 -9.22 -0.03
CA ILE A 145 -11.82 -8.61 1.27
C ILE A 145 -10.59 -8.76 2.18
N PRO A 146 -9.79 -7.70 2.37
CA PRO A 146 -8.59 -7.77 3.21
C PRO A 146 -8.92 -7.82 4.70
N THR A 147 -7.95 -8.26 5.49
CA THR A 147 -7.99 -8.21 6.96
C THR A 147 -7.32 -6.93 7.47
N ALA A 148 -7.90 -6.29 8.48
CA ALA A 148 -7.28 -5.16 9.17
C ALA A 148 -6.39 -5.63 10.33
N PRO A 149 -5.22 -5.01 10.58
CA PRO A 149 -4.52 -4.04 9.72
C PRO A 149 -3.69 -4.72 8.61
N ASN A 150 -3.55 -6.05 8.66
CA ASN A 150 -2.68 -6.79 7.75
C ASN A 150 -3.34 -7.11 6.40
N ILE A 151 -3.25 -6.14 5.48
CA ILE A 151 -3.84 -6.20 4.13
C ILE A 151 -3.23 -7.26 3.20
N THR A 152 -2.16 -7.95 3.61
CA THR A 152 -1.59 -9.07 2.86
C THR A 152 -2.41 -10.36 3.00
N THR A 153 -3.40 -10.36 3.89
CA THR A 153 -4.27 -11.49 4.19
C THR A 153 -5.73 -11.08 4.03
N GLY A 154 -6.61 -12.04 3.73
CA GLY A 154 -8.03 -11.77 3.51
C GLY A 154 -8.76 -12.94 2.86
N PHE A 155 -9.93 -12.64 2.33
CA PHE A 155 -10.78 -13.58 1.61
C PHE A 155 -10.91 -13.16 0.15
N VAL A 156 -10.97 -14.14 -0.74
CA VAL A 156 -11.42 -13.93 -2.13
C VAL A 156 -12.81 -14.55 -2.22
N VAL A 157 -13.80 -13.74 -2.61
CA VAL A 157 -15.20 -14.14 -2.67
C VAL A 157 -15.78 -13.86 -4.05
N GLU A 158 -16.68 -14.72 -4.50
CA GLU A 158 -17.43 -14.57 -5.75
C GLU A 158 -18.86 -14.14 -5.40
N LEU A 159 -19.21 -12.91 -5.74
CA LEU A 159 -20.47 -12.28 -5.35
C LEU A 159 -21.30 -11.92 -6.59
N GLU A 160 -22.63 -11.92 -6.46
CA GLU A 160 -23.48 -11.34 -7.49
C GLU A 160 -23.18 -9.85 -7.62
N THR A 161 -23.21 -9.32 -8.85
CA THR A 161 -22.93 -7.90 -9.11
C THR A 161 -23.84 -6.97 -8.30
N GLU A 162 -25.05 -7.43 -7.98
CA GLU A 162 -26.05 -6.71 -7.20
C GLU A 162 -25.68 -6.58 -5.71
N ASP A 163 -24.89 -7.53 -5.19
CA ASP A 163 -24.42 -7.54 -3.79
C ASP A 163 -23.13 -6.71 -3.58
N VAL A 164 -22.59 -6.14 -4.67
CA VAL A 164 -21.34 -5.36 -4.65
C VAL A 164 -21.65 -3.90 -4.93
N THR A 165 -21.63 -3.07 -3.89
CA THR A 165 -21.82 -1.62 -4.01
C THR A 165 -20.47 -0.92 -4.13
N GLU A 166 -20.22 -0.18 -5.21
CA GLU A 166 -19.00 0.63 -5.33
C GLU A 166 -19.03 1.81 -4.34
N LEU A 167 -17.90 2.05 -3.68
CA LEU A 167 -17.73 3.17 -2.74
C LEU A 167 -17.18 4.39 -3.48
N ASP A 168 -17.72 5.56 -3.17
CA ASP A 168 -17.24 6.85 -3.67
C ASP A 168 -16.10 7.37 -2.78
N GLU A 169 -15.02 6.57 -2.67
CA GLU A 169 -13.78 6.92 -2.00
C GLU A 169 -12.58 6.47 -2.83
N SER A 170 -11.41 7.06 -2.62
CA SER A 170 -10.19 6.60 -3.31
C SER A 170 -9.71 5.26 -2.74
N THR A 171 -9.03 4.46 -3.57
CA THR A 171 -8.40 3.21 -3.12
C THR A 171 -7.42 3.47 -1.98
N GLU A 172 -6.67 4.57 -2.04
CA GLU A 172 -5.76 5.02 -1.00
C GLU A 172 -6.48 5.31 0.33
N ASP A 173 -7.59 6.05 0.29
CA ASP A 173 -8.37 6.38 1.49
C ASP A 173 -8.98 5.12 2.13
N ALA A 174 -9.51 4.22 1.31
CA ALA A 174 -10.02 2.93 1.76
C ALA A 174 -8.91 2.09 2.43
N LEU A 175 -7.71 2.05 1.83
CA LEU A 175 -6.56 1.34 2.40
C LEU A 175 -6.08 1.98 3.70
N ILE A 176 -6.00 3.31 3.80
CA ILE A 176 -5.66 4.03 5.04
C ILE A 176 -6.66 3.66 6.14
N ARG A 177 -7.97 3.64 5.83
CA ARG A 177 -9.02 3.26 6.77
C ARG A 177 -8.87 1.81 7.24
N ILE A 178 -8.57 0.86 6.36
CA ILE A 178 -8.38 -0.56 6.72
C ILE A 178 -7.10 -0.76 7.54
N ILE A 179 -5.97 -0.20 7.11
CA ILE A 179 -4.67 -0.34 7.79
C ILE A 179 -4.69 0.31 9.18
N SER A 180 -5.44 1.40 9.33
CA SER A 180 -5.63 2.08 10.61
C SER A 180 -6.68 1.42 11.50
N CYS A 181 -7.21 0.24 11.15
CA CYS A 181 -8.30 -0.43 11.87
C CYS A 181 -9.56 0.45 12.04
N GLY A 182 -9.82 1.35 11.09
CA GLY A 182 -10.93 2.29 11.13
C GLY A 182 -10.70 3.52 12.02
N PHE A 183 -9.52 3.68 12.63
CA PHE A 183 -9.18 4.89 13.40
C PHE A 183 -8.71 6.05 12.53
N GLY A 184 -8.36 5.80 11.26
CA GLY A 184 -8.01 6.81 10.28
C GLY A 184 -9.26 7.37 9.63
N GLU A 185 -9.42 8.68 9.72
CA GLU A 185 -10.55 9.43 9.16
C GLU A 185 -10.37 9.54 7.65
N ALA A 186 -11.12 8.74 6.89
CA ALA A 186 -11.33 9.00 5.46
C ALA A 186 -12.38 10.12 5.34
N PRO A 187 -12.24 11.08 4.41
CA PRO A 187 -13.23 12.14 4.22
C PRO A 187 -14.60 11.50 3.96
N GLN A 188 -15.56 11.76 4.84
CA GLN A 188 -16.92 11.25 4.70
C GLN A 188 -17.68 12.12 3.68
N PRO A 189 -18.25 11.54 2.60
CA PRO A 189 -19.17 12.29 1.75
C PRO A 189 -20.47 12.54 2.54
N ASP A 190 -20.71 13.81 2.85
CA ASP A 190 -21.97 14.41 3.32
C ASP A 190 -22.63 13.81 4.58
N ALA A 191 -22.12 14.16 5.75
CA ALA A 191 -22.96 14.27 6.95
C ALA A 191 -23.60 15.68 6.97
N PRO A 192 -24.94 15.82 7.10
CA PRO A 192 -25.58 17.13 7.20
C PRO A 192 -25.08 17.88 8.43
N ASN A 193 -24.61 19.12 8.24
CA ASN A 193 -24.10 20.01 9.29
C ASN A 193 -25.02 20.02 10.52
N GLU A 194 -24.44 19.77 11.70
CA GLU A 194 -25.15 19.80 13.00
C GLU A 194 -25.76 21.17 13.33
N ASP A 195 -25.33 22.23 12.66
CA ASP A 195 -25.87 23.59 12.81
C ASP A 195 -27.37 23.70 12.44
N ASP A 196 -27.89 22.81 11.59
CA ASP A 196 -29.30 22.86 11.17
C ASP A 196 -30.27 22.26 12.22
N ARG A 197 -29.76 21.50 13.19
CA ARG A 197 -30.56 20.92 14.28
C ARG A 197 -30.84 21.91 15.42
N SER A 198 -30.00 22.94 15.59
CA SER A 198 -30.20 23.95 16.63
C SER A 198 -31.27 25.00 16.26
N SER A 199 -31.60 25.15 14.97
CA SER A 199 -32.54 26.17 14.49
C SER A 199 -34.00 25.76 14.66
N ASN A 200 -34.29 24.45 14.70
CA ASN A 200 -35.66 23.92 14.59
C ASN A 200 -36.21 23.29 15.89
N ALA A 201 -35.59 23.54 17.04
CA ALA A 201 -36.13 23.07 18.32
C ALA A 201 -37.36 23.91 18.74
N PRO A 202 -38.53 23.29 19.01
CA PRO A 202 -39.69 24.02 19.54
C PRO A 202 -39.36 24.61 20.93
N PRO A 203 -39.87 25.81 21.27
CA PRO A 203 -39.61 26.40 22.57
C PRO A 203 -40.20 25.54 23.70
N PRO A 204 -39.52 25.46 24.86
CA PRO A 204 -39.96 24.61 25.96
C PRO A 204 -41.29 25.09 26.52
N THR A 205 -42.23 24.15 26.70
CA THR A 205 -43.52 24.39 27.33
C THR A 205 -43.34 24.64 28.83
N THR A 206 -43.52 25.89 29.25
CA THR A 206 -43.59 26.25 30.67
C THR A 206 -44.83 25.60 31.27
N THR A 207 -44.66 24.71 32.24
CA THR A 207 -45.74 24.26 33.12
C THR A 207 -45.41 24.80 34.51
N ASP A 208 -46.39 25.51 35.10
CA ASP A 208 -46.36 26.13 36.43
C ASP A 208 -46.00 25.17 37.57
#